data_AF-A0A2G6J8H4-F1
#
_entry.id   AF-A0A2G6J8H4-F1
#
_cell.length_a   1.000
_cell.length_b   1.000
_cell.length_c   1.000
_cell.angle_alpha   90.00
_cell.angle_beta   90.00
_cell.angle_gamma   90.00
#
_symmetry.space_group_name_H-M   'P 1'
#
loop_
_entity.id
_entity.type
_entity.pdbx_description
1 polymer ?
#
loop_
_entity_poly.entity_id
_entity_poly.type
_entity_poly.pdbx_seq_one_letter_code
_entity_poly.pdbx_strand_id
1 'polypeptide(L)'
;MIRALRAALAAASVLAGCGAPVVTGAHRDAARLADTLRALPEPTTARWDSRVRTLLTNHYDADGSGALDAPTEIVALDCDVVRTLDARVRQATTAGLDVVYGLTGSSRWTGQLLGLSEAVAAEVASRLAACGPSASPRNADDPVAQAIVALDEVGGTDDWDERIRPLLLAAYDRDGNGAIDTSVEIEGVGCAAWSALDQAVQLGSGAPLLALYGFTEGYGWVGDALGLAREARQAAFRAATDCDIPPE
;
A
#
# COMPACT_ATOMS: atom_id res chain seq x y z
N MET A 1 7.97 -75.00 21.11
CA MET A 1 7.60 -73.56 21.12
C MET A 1 8.75 -72.80 20.50
N ILE A 2 8.79 -72.67 19.16
CA ILE A 2 8.15 -71.61 18.35
C ILE A 2 8.81 -70.24 18.55
N ARG A 3 9.47 -69.77 17.47
CA ARG A 3 10.00 -68.41 17.16
C ARG A 3 11.25 -67.98 17.94
N ALA A 4 12.29 -67.39 17.35
CA ALA A 4 12.35 -66.59 16.14
C ALA A 4 13.67 -66.75 15.36
N LEU A 5 13.53 -66.66 14.04
CA LEU A 5 14.57 -66.73 13.02
C LEU A 5 15.47 -65.48 13.00
N ARG A 6 16.69 -65.71 12.54
CA ARG A 6 17.66 -64.75 11.99
C ARG A 6 17.02 -63.75 11.02
N ALA A 7 17.45 -62.49 11.10
CA ALA A 7 17.45 -61.57 9.96
C ALA A 7 18.75 -60.77 9.97
N ALA A 8 19.52 -60.92 8.89
CA ALA A 8 20.77 -60.24 8.62
C ALA A 8 20.52 -58.91 7.87
N LEU A 9 21.57 -58.07 7.88
CA LEU A 9 21.82 -56.85 7.10
C LEU A 9 21.01 -56.71 5.79
N ALA A 10 20.43 -55.52 5.58
CA ALA A 10 20.90 -54.52 4.61
C ALA A 10 19.78 -53.54 4.26
N ALA A 11 20.07 -52.24 4.42
CA ALA A 11 19.82 -51.16 3.46
C ALA A 11 19.57 -49.85 4.21
N ALA A 12 20.61 -49.02 4.25
CA ALA A 12 20.44 -47.59 4.36
C ALA A 12 19.56 -47.11 3.20
N SER A 13 18.48 -46.41 3.51
CA SER A 13 17.80 -45.54 2.55
C SER A 13 17.44 -44.27 3.30
N VAL A 14 18.27 -43.27 3.06
CA VAL A 14 17.99 -41.86 3.28
C VAL A 14 16.66 -41.55 2.59
N LEU A 15 15.61 -41.31 3.37
CA LEU A 15 14.49 -40.50 2.90
C LEU A 15 14.66 -39.11 3.50
N ALA A 16 15.32 -38.27 2.71
CA ALA A 16 15.14 -36.83 2.76
C ALA A 16 13.64 -36.53 2.63
N GLY A 17 13.07 -35.94 3.67
CA GLY A 17 11.67 -35.57 3.73
C GLY A 17 11.40 -34.44 4.72
N CYS A 18 12.34 -33.50 4.86
CA CYS A 18 12.13 -32.22 5.51
C CYS A 18 12.54 -31.10 4.53
N GLY A 19 11.62 -30.74 3.66
CA GLY A 19 11.68 -29.60 2.74
C GLY A 19 10.25 -29.29 2.30
N ALA A 20 9.79 -28.06 2.57
CA ALA A 20 8.40 -27.60 2.61
C ALA A 20 7.55 -27.83 1.32
N PRO A 21 6.20 -27.70 1.38
CA PRO A 21 5.64 -26.37 1.10
C PRO A 21 4.24 -26.12 1.73
N VAL A 22 4.16 -25.77 3.02
CA VAL A 22 2.90 -25.14 3.53
C VAL A 22 2.81 -23.68 3.04
N VAL A 23 3.97 -23.03 2.86
CA VAL A 23 4.09 -21.63 2.44
C VAL A 23 3.55 -21.37 1.02
N THR A 24 3.63 -22.33 0.10
CA THR A 24 3.12 -22.10 -1.27
C THR A 24 1.60 -22.21 -1.39
N GLY A 25 0.91 -22.82 -0.42
CA GLY A 25 -0.55 -22.95 -0.42
C GLY A 25 -1.21 -21.65 0.02
N ALA A 26 -0.83 -21.15 1.20
CA ALA A 26 -1.36 -19.90 1.76
C ALA A 26 -1.19 -18.70 0.80
N HIS A 27 0.00 -18.52 0.20
CA HIS A 27 0.20 -17.45 -0.78
C HIS A 27 -0.64 -17.58 -2.06
N ARG A 28 -0.93 -18.81 -2.52
CA ARG A 28 -1.83 -19.01 -3.68
C ARG A 28 -3.28 -18.71 -3.31
N ASP A 29 -3.68 -19.01 -2.09
CA ASP A 29 -5.05 -18.76 -1.64
C ASP A 29 -5.28 -17.25 -1.39
N ALA A 30 -4.29 -16.54 -0.85
CA ALA A 30 -4.29 -15.09 -0.71
C ALA A 30 -4.34 -14.36 -2.06
N ALA A 31 -3.54 -14.80 -3.04
CA ALA A 31 -3.57 -14.26 -4.41
C ALA A 31 -4.95 -14.44 -5.06
N ARG A 32 -5.56 -15.62 -4.90
CA ARG A 32 -6.90 -15.90 -5.41
C ARG A 32 -7.98 -15.06 -4.73
N LEU A 33 -7.85 -14.85 -3.41
CA LEU A 33 -8.74 -13.97 -2.66
C LEU A 33 -8.60 -12.52 -3.17
N ALA A 34 -7.37 -12.03 -3.37
CA ALA A 34 -7.11 -10.72 -3.96
C ALA A 34 -7.77 -10.58 -5.35
N ASP A 35 -7.61 -11.57 -6.23
CA ASP A 35 -8.27 -11.55 -7.55
C ASP A 35 -9.80 -11.50 -7.45
N THR A 36 -10.37 -12.24 -6.49
CA THR A 36 -11.82 -12.24 -6.23
C THR A 36 -12.29 -10.87 -5.75
N LEU A 37 -11.55 -10.25 -4.82
CA LEU A 37 -11.84 -8.90 -4.32
C LEU A 37 -11.73 -7.84 -5.43
N ARG A 38 -10.75 -7.97 -6.32
CA ARG A 38 -10.56 -7.07 -7.46
C ARG A 38 -11.74 -7.10 -8.43
N ALA A 39 -12.37 -8.27 -8.58
CA ALA A 39 -13.52 -8.47 -9.46
C ALA A 39 -14.87 -8.04 -8.83
N LEU A 40 -14.92 -7.69 -7.55
CA LEU A 40 -16.17 -7.25 -6.92
C LEU A 40 -16.65 -5.91 -7.48
N PRO A 41 -17.88 -5.79 -7.99
CA PRO A 41 -18.42 -4.51 -8.44
C PRO A 41 -18.77 -3.60 -7.26
N GLU A 42 -18.92 -2.30 -7.54
CA GLU A 42 -19.50 -1.30 -6.64
C GLU A 42 -18.79 -1.16 -5.27
N PRO A 43 -17.48 -0.82 -5.22
CA PRO A 43 -16.77 -0.63 -3.95
C PRO A 43 -17.48 0.37 -3.04
N THR A 44 -17.30 0.20 -1.73
CA THR A 44 -17.85 1.07 -0.65
C THR A 44 -19.38 1.15 -0.57
N THR A 45 -20.11 0.27 -1.27
CA THR A 45 -21.56 0.10 -1.07
C THR A 45 -21.83 -0.98 0.00
N ALA A 46 -23.00 -0.93 0.64
CA ALA A 46 -23.39 -1.95 1.62
C ALA A 46 -23.36 -3.38 1.06
N ARG A 47 -23.63 -3.54 -0.25
CA ARG A 47 -23.53 -4.82 -0.95
C ARG A 47 -22.08 -5.28 -1.09
N TRP A 48 -21.17 -4.37 -1.40
CA TRP A 48 -19.74 -4.67 -1.47
C TRP A 48 -19.18 -4.99 -0.09
N ASP A 49 -19.51 -4.19 0.94
CA ASP A 49 -19.11 -4.43 2.33
C ASP A 49 -19.47 -5.84 2.80
N SER A 50 -20.72 -6.25 2.57
CA SER A 50 -21.20 -7.58 2.94
C SER A 50 -20.45 -8.71 2.21
N ARG A 51 -20.07 -8.50 0.94
CA ARG A 51 -19.29 -9.47 0.17
C ARG A 51 -17.85 -9.54 0.65
N VAL A 52 -17.21 -8.39 0.89
CA VAL A 52 -15.86 -8.32 1.44
C VAL A 52 -15.82 -9.00 2.79
N ARG A 53 -16.74 -8.67 3.70
CA ARG A 53 -16.87 -9.32 5.00
C ARG A 53 -16.92 -10.84 4.87
N THR A 54 -17.82 -11.34 4.03
CA THR A 54 -17.97 -12.79 3.80
C THR A 54 -16.65 -13.42 3.33
N LEU A 55 -15.95 -12.76 2.41
CA LEU A 55 -14.68 -13.25 1.87
C LEU A 55 -13.58 -13.25 2.94
N LEU A 56 -13.47 -12.17 3.72
CA LEU A 56 -12.45 -12.05 4.76
C LEU A 56 -12.70 -13.02 5.90
N THR A 57 -13.93 -13.09 6.43
CA THR A 57 -14.25 -14.01 7.53
C THR A 57 -14.05 -15.46 7.09
N ASN A 58 -14.56 -15.87 5.92
CA ASN A 58 -14.37 -17.24 5.44
C ASN A 58 -12.89 -17.64 5.27
N HIS A 59 -11.98 -16.67 5.14
CA HIS A 59 -10.57 -16.92 4.90
C HIS A 59 -9.70 -16.77 6.15
N TYR A 60 -10.02 -15.83 7.03
CA TYR A 60 -9.15 -15.41 8.14
C TYR A 60 -9.76 -15.59 9.53
N ASP A 61 -11.07 -15.82 9.65
CA ASP A 61 -11.75 -16.13 10.94
C ASP A 61 -11.38 -17.55 11.36
N ALA A 62 -10.33 -17.66 12.19
CA ALA A 62 -9.70 -18.91 12.54
C ALA A 62 -10.48 -19.66 13.62
N ASP A 63 -11.22 -18.93 14.46
CA ASP A 63 -12.00 -19.50 15.56
C ASP A 63 -13.50 -19.66 15.24
N GLY A 64 -13.95 -19.14 14.08
CA GLY A 64 -15.31 -19.28 13.58
C GLY A 64 -16.32 -18.38 14.31
N SER A 65 -15.86 -17.28 14.91
CA SER A 65 -16.69 -16.32 15.65
C SER A 65 -17.67 -15.56 14.74
N GLY A 66 -17.41 -15.53 13.43
CA GLY A 66 -18.11 -14.73 12.44
C GLY A 66 -17.54 -13.31 12.27
N ALA A 67 -16.40 -13.02 12.89
CA ALA A 67 -15.67 -11.77 12.79
C ALA A 67 -14.16 -12.03 12.80
N LEU A 68 -13.37 -11.04 12.38
CA LEU A 68 -11.93 -11.01 12.63
C LEU A 68 -11.74 -10.22 13.92
N ASP A 69 -11.54 -10.92 15.03
CA ASP A 69 -11.52 -10.36 16.38
C ASP A 69 -10.35 -10.84 17.25
N ALA A 70 -9.46 -11.66 16.69
CA ALA A 70 -8.21 -12.05 17.31
C ALA A 70 -6.98 -11.45 16.59
N PRO A 71 -5.92 -11.02 17.32
CA PRO A 71 -4.68 -10.51 16.73
C PRO A 71 -4.04 -11.45 15.71
N THR A 72 -4.15 -12.77 15.91
CA THR A 72 -3.62 -13.78 14.99
C THR A 72 -4.29 -13.76 13.63
N GLU A 73 -5.57 -13.41 13.56
CA GLU A 73 -6.34 -13.32 12.31
C GLU A 73 -5.94 -12.07 11.53
N ILE A 74 -5.71 -10.96 12.24
CA ILE A 74 -5.26 -9.70 11.63
C ILE A 74 -3.84 -9.80 11.11
N VAL A 75 -2.93 -10.43 11.85
CA VAL A 75 -1.56 -10.68 11.38
C VAL A 75 -1.54 -11.60 10.15
N ALA A 76 -2.51 -12.52 10.05
CA ALA A 76 -2.64 -13.40 8.90
C ALA A 76 -3.12 -12.70 7.62
N LEU A 77 -3.79 -11.54 7.70
CA LEU A 77 -4.26 -10.78 6.53
C LEU A 77 -3.11 -10.46 5.57
N ASP A 78 -2.98 -11.18 4.46
CA ASP A 78 -1.89 -10.95 3.51
C ASP A 78 -1.88 -9.53 2.94
N CYS A 79 -0.69 -8.95 2.77
CA CYS A 79 -0.57 -7.58 2.29
C CYS A 79 -1.12 -7.38 0.87
N ASP A 80 -1.14 -8.40 0.04
CA ASP A 80 -1.78 -8.33 -1.29
C ASP A 80 -3.30 -8.18 -1.18
N VAL A 81 -3.92 -8.79 -0.16
CA VAL A 81 -5.35 -8.64 0.14
C VAL A 81 -5.62 -7.25 0.67
N VAL A 82 -4.83 -6.80 1.65
CA VAL A 82 -4.94 -5.45 2.25
C VAL A 82 -4.81 -4.37 1.17
N ARG A 83 -3.76 -4.43 0.33
CA ARG A 83 -3.57 -3.52 -0.80
C ARG A 83 -4.66 -3.67 -1.86
N THR A 84 -5.16 -4.87 -2.11
CA THR A 84 -6.27 -4.98 -3.09
C THR A 84 -7.52 -4.28 -2.57
N LEU A 85 -7.84 -4.40 -1.28
CA LEU A 85 -8.97 -3.70 -0.68
C LEU A 85 -8.79 -2.18 -0.75
N ASP A 86 -7.63 -1.68 -0.35
CA ASP A 86 -7.34 -0.25 -0.37
C ASP A 86 -7.37 0.33 -1.79
N ALA A 87 -6.79 -0.34 -2.80
CA ALA A 87 -6.93 0.08 -4.20
C ALA A 87 -8.39 0.10 -4.69
N ARG A 88 -9.23 -0.87 -4.27
CA ARG A 88 -10.65 -0.89 -4.65
C ARG A 88 -11.44 0.25 -4.01
N VAL A 89 -11.15 0.56 -2.75
CA VAL A 89 -11.74 1.71 -2.06
C VAL A 89 -11.32 3.00 -2.76
N ARG A 90 -10.02 3.21 -2.98
CA ARG A 90 -9.46 4.38 -3.70
C ARG A 90 -9.93 4.54 -5.15
N GLN A 91 -10.47 3.47 -5.76
CA GLN A 91 -11.09 3.59 -7.07
C GLN A 91 -12.48 4.24 -7.00
N ALA A 92 -13.23 3.98 -5.94
CA ALA A 92 -14.58 4.52 -5.74
C ALA A 92 -14.59 5.83 -4.94
N THR A 93 -13.57 6.05 -4.11
CA THR A 93 -13.43 7.20 -3.21
C THR A 93 -12.08 7.87 -3.41
N THR A 94 -11.97 9.15 -3.06
CA THR A 94 -10.67 9.86 -3.03
C THR A 94 -9.79 9.43 -1.84
N ALA A 95 -10.40 8.88 -0.79
CA ALA A 95 -9.71 8.40 0.40
C ALA A 95 -9.41 6.89 0.36
N GLY A 96 -8.47 6.45 1.20
CA GLY A 96 -8.06 5.04 1.36
C GLY A 96 -8.98 4.21 2.24
N LEU A 97 -8.69 2.90 2.30
CA LEU A 97 -9.38 1.94 3.16
C LEU A 97 -9.38 2.38 4.63
N ASP A 98 -8.25 2.92 5.07
CA ASP A 98 -8.01 3.41 6.41
C ASP A 98 -8.96 4.56 6.81
N VAL A 99 -9.17 5.52 5.91
CA VAL A 99 -10.05 6.66 6.16
C VAL A 99 -11.53 6.26 6.02
N VAL A 100 -11.89 5.58 4.93
CA VAL A 100 -13.29 5.22 4.64
C VAL A 100 -13.87 4.32 5.71
N TYR A 101 -13.05 3.41 6.28
CA TYR A 101 -13.48 2.49 7.33
C TYR A 101 -13.02 2.88 8.74
N GLY A 102 -12.34 4.02 8.89
CA GLY A 102 -11.85 4.53 10.17
C GLY A 102 -10.88 3.62 10.90
N LEU A 103 -9.95 3.00 10.17
CA LEU A 103 -9.07 1.94 10.68
C LEU A 103 -7.77 2.47 11.32
N THR A 104 -7.48 3.77 11.24
CA THR A 104 -6.27 4.41 11.80
C THR A 104 -6.58 5.43 12.91
N GLY A 105 -7.81 5.40 13.46
CA GLY A 105 -8.18 6.15 14.67
C GLY A 105 -8.54 7.64 14.46
N SER A 106 -8.37 8.18 13.25
CA SER A 106 -8.76 9.57 12.91
C SER A 106 -10.25 9.73 12.61
N SER A 107 -10.98 8.62 12.44
CA SER A 107 -12.40 8.59 12.06
C SER A 107 -13.18 7.59 12.91
N ARG A 108 -14.52 7.68 12.86
CA ARG A 108 -15.40 6.72 13.54
C ARG A 108 -15.15 5.31 12.97
N TRP A 109 -14.92 4.34 13.85
CA TRP A 109 -14.74 2.94 13.46
C TRP A 109 -15.95 2.41 12.70
N THR A 110 -15.72 2.02 11.44
CA THR A 110 -16.70 1.33 10.59
C THR A 110 -16.14 0.02 10.02
N GLY A 111 -14.98 -0.43 10.51
CA GLY A 111 -14.33 -1.70 10.14
C GLY A 111 -15.22 -2.93 10.32
N GLN A 112 -16.22 -2.89 11.21
CA GLN A 112 -17.22 -3.95 11.37
C GLN A 112 -18.02 -4.23 10.09
N LEU A 113 -18.12 -3.26 9.18
CA LEU A 113 -18.74 -3.47 7.88
C LEU A 113 -17.98 -4.49 7.04
N LEU A 114 -16.66 -4.58 7.24
CA LEU A 114 -15.75 -5.53 6.60
C LEU A 114 -15.50 -6.80 7.44
N GLY A 115 -16.18 -6.94 8.59
CA GLY A 115 -15.98 -8.06 9.51
C GLY A 115 -14.88 -7.86 10.54
N LEU A 116 -14.25 -6.69 10.60
CA LEU A 116 -13.21 -6.39 11.57
C LEU A 116 -13.84 -5.95 12.90
N SER A 117 -13.52 -6.63 13.99
CA SER A 117 -13.93 -6.20 15.32
C SER A 117 -13.17 -4.96 15.77
N GLU A 118 -13.85 -4.06 16.49
CA GLU A 118 -13.20 -2.88 17.08
C GLU A 118 -12.14 -3.26 18.13
N ALA A 119 -12.25 -4.46 18.72
CA ALA A 119 -11.29 -4.98 19.69
C ALA A 119 -9.86 -5.13 19.12
N VAL A 120 -9.73 -5.28 17.80
CA VAL A 120 -8.44 -5.43 17.10
C VAL A 120 -8.06 -4.20 16.26
N ALA A 121 -8.65 -3.04 16.55
CA ALA A 121 -8.42 -1.81 15.78
C ALA A 121 -6.93 -1.41 15.73
N ALA A 122 -6.20 -1.58 16.83
CA ALA A 122 -4.77 -1.25 16.88
C ALA A 122 -3.93 -2.19 16.00
N GLU A 123 -4.27 -3.48 15.99
CA GLU A 123 -3.64 -4.50 15.15
C GLU A 123 -3.93 -4.24 13.68
N VAL A 124 -5.16 -3.85 13.34
CA VAL A 124 -5.54 -3.49 11.96
C VAL A 124 -4.75 -2.27 11.49
N ALA A 125 -4.67 -1.22 12.31
CA ALA A 125 -3.87 -0.03 12.00
C ALA A 125 -2.39 -0.40 11.75
N SER A 126 -1.82 -1.23 12.62
CA SER A 126 -0.45 -1.73 12.48
C SER A 126 -0.28 -2.56 11.20
N ARG A 127 -1.26 -3.40 10.86
CA ARG A 127 -1.22 -4.22 9.64
C ARG A 127 -1.29 -3.37 8.38
N LEU A 128 -2.15 -2.36 8.36
CA LEU A 128 -2.26 -1.40 7.25
C LEU A 128 -0.94 -0.65 7.04
N ALA A 129 -0.35 -0.14 8.13
CA ALA A 129 0.95 0.54 8.08
C ALA A 129 2.06 -0.39 7.57
N ALA A 130 2.12 -1.64 8.05
CA ALA A 130 3.11 -2.61 7.63
C ALA A 130 2.97 -3.04 6.16
N CYS A 131 1.74 -3.09 5.63
CA CYS A 131 1.51 -3.42 4.24
C CYS A 131 1.74 -2.22 3.31
N GLY A 132 1.65 -1.00 3.83
CA GLY A 132 1.69 0.24 3.06
C GLY A 132 0.43 0.42 2.20
N PRO A 133 0.15 1.65 1.73
CA PRO A 133 -0.96 1.86 0.81
C PRO A 133 -0.75 1.10 -0.50
N SER A 134 -1.85 0.80 -1.17
CA SER A 134 -1.80 0.25 -2.51
C SER A 134 -1.36 1.35 -3.45
N ALA A 135 -0.45 1.05 -4.38
CA ALA A 135 -0.30 1.90 -5.55
C ALA A 135 -1.70 2.01 -6.19
N SER A 136 -2.24 3.23 -6.25
CA SER A 136 -3.56 3.46 -6.83
C SER A 136 -3.58 2.83 -8.23
N PRO A 137 -4.67 2.19 -8.71
CA PRO A 137 -4.72 1.64 -10.06
C PRO A 137 -4.44 2.67 -11.16
N ARG A 138 -4.58 3.97 -10.85
CA ARG A 138 -4.17 5.09 -11.72
C ARG A 138 -2.64 5.19 -11.89
N ASN A 139 -1.86 4.58 -11.00
CA ASN A 139 -0.40 4.64 -10.94
C ASN A 139 0.26 3.42 -11.60
N ALA A 140 -0.53 2.37 -11.92
CA ALA A 140 0.01 1.11 -12.41
C ALA A 140 0.61 1.19 -13.82
N ASP A 141 0.26 2.22 -14.61
CA ASP A 141 0.79 2.41 -15.97
C ASP A 141 1.77 3.59 -16.08
N ASP A 142 1.99 4.35 -15.00
CA ASP A 142 2.93 5.48 -15.00
C ASP A 142 4.34 4.99 -14.61
N PRO A 143 5.32 5.02 -15.54
CA PRO A 143 6.66 4.50 -15.27
C PRO A 143 7.41 5.32 -14.22
N VAL A 144 7.10 6.61 -14.05
CA VAL A 144 7.72 7.47 -13.04
C VAL A 144 7.17 7.13 -11.66
N ALA A 145 5.85 6.97 -11.54
CA ALA A 145 5.21 6.53 -10.30
C ALA A 145 5.74 5.15 -9.85
N GLN A 146 5.89 4.20 -10.78
CA GLN A 146 6.49 2.90 -10.48
C GLN A 146 7.94 3.03 -9.99
N ALA A 147 8.73 3.89 -10.64
CA ALA A 147 10.11 4.10 -10.28
C ALA A 147 10.26 4.80 -8.91
N ILE A 148 9.37 5.74 -8.55
CA ILE A 148 9.28 6.34 -7.21
C ILE A 148 9.06 5.26 -6.15
N VAL A 149 8.07 4.38 -6.36
CA VAL A 149 7.68 3.32 -5.41
C VAL A 149 8.76 2.24 -5.27
N ALA A 150 9.60 2.07 -6.30
CA ALA A 150 10.68 1.10 -6.30
C ALA A 150 11.98 1.60 -5.64
N LEU A 151 12.02 2.85 -5.15
CA LEU A 151 13.15 3.35 -4.37
C LEU A 151 13.18 2.65 -3.00
N ASP A 152 14.36 2.19 -2.60
CA ASP A 152 14.58 1.55 -1.29
C ASP A 152 14.80 2.60 -0.18
N GLU A 153 15.08 3.85 -0.57
CA GLU A 153 15.32 4.98 0.32
C GLU A 153 14.03 5.48 1.00
N VAL A 154 14.17 5.98 2.23
CA VAL A 154 13.05 6.48 3.02
C VAL A 154 12.60 7.84 2.49
N GLY A 155 11.34 7.95 2.06
CA GLY A 155 10.79 9.19 1.50
C GLY A 155 10.90 10.38 2.46
N GLY A 156 11.25 11.56 1.93
CA GLY A 156 11.45 12.76 2.73
C GLY A 156 12.83 12.89 3.38
N THR A 157 13.79 12.02 3.04
CA THR A 157 15.19 12.11 3.50
C THR A 157 16.10 12.64 2.39
N ASP A 158 17.25 13.20 2.76
CA ASP A 158 18.26 13.70 1.81
C ASP A 158 18.69 12.61 0.81
N ASP A 159 18.88 11.36 1.27
CA ASP A 159 19.23 10.23 0.40
C ASP A 159 18.12 9.95 -0.62
N TRP A 160 16.85 10.03 -0.23
CA TRP A 160 15.73 9.86 -1.16
C TRP A 160 15.63 11.04 -2.14
N ASP A 161 15.87 12.26 -1.67
CA ASP A 161 15.89 13.47 -2.50
C ASP A 161 16.95 13.40 -3.62
N GLU A 162 18.16 12.94 -3.30
CA GLU A 162 19.24 12.74 -4.27
C GLU A 162 18.90 11.71 -5.36
N ARG A 163 18.04 10.74 -5.04
CA ARG A 163 17.59 9.69 -5.98
C ARG A 163 16.39 10.12 -6.79
N ILE A 164 15.46 10.85 -6.19
CA ILE A 164 14.20 11.21 -6.84
C ILE A 164 14.34 12.40 -7.78
N ARG A 165 15.16 13.39 -7.42
CA ARG A 165 15.38 14.58 -8.24
C ARG A 165 15.78 14.27 -9.70
N PRO A 166 16.82 13.45 -9.97
CA PRO A 166 17.20 13.16 -11.35
C PRO A 166 16.12 12.37 -12.11
N LEU A 167 15.31 11.57 -11.40
CA LEU A 167 14.20 10.82 -11.99
C LEU A 167 13.10 11.77 -12.47
N LEU A 168 12.67 12.70 -11.62
CA LEU A 168 11.64 13.69 -11.96
C LEU A 168 12.11 14.65 -13.05
N LEU A 169 13.35 15.15 -12.97
CA LEU A 169 13.92 16.00 -14.03
C LEU A 169 13.98 15.25 -15.37
N ALA A 170 14.49 14.01 -15.39
CA ALA A 170 14.56 13.24 -16.63
C ALA A 170 13.19 12.99 -17.29
N ALA A 171 12.11 12.96 -16.50
CA ALA A 171 10.76 12.73 -17.00
C ALA A 171 10.03 14.02 -17.40
N TYR A 172 10.24 15.11 -16.67
CA TYR A 172 9.37 16.27 -16.73
C TYR A 172 10.06 17.58 -17.11
N ASP A 173 11.37 17.74 -16.94
CA ASP A 173 12.10 18.93 -17.42
C ASP A 173 12.26 18.84 -18.95
N ARG A 174 11.33 19.49 -19.67
CA ARG A 174 11.20 19.38 -21.13
C ARG A 174 12.09 20.34 -21.87
N ASP A 175 12.39 21.48 -21.28
CA ASP A 175 13.28 22.46 -21.89
C ASP A 175 14.76 22.25 -21.50
N GLY A 176 15.02 21.36 -20.54
CA GLY A 176 16.36 20.94 -20.11
C GLY A 176 17.07 22.00 -19.28
N ASN A 177 16.31 22.88 -18.62
CA ASN A 177 16.87 23.98 -17.84
C ASN A 177 17.36 23.55 -16.43
N GLY A 178 17.12 22.30 -16.05
CA GLY A 178 17.50 21.71 -14.76
C GLY A 178 16.45 21.90 -13.66
N ALA A 179 15.25 22.35 -14.02
CA ALA A 179 14.12 22.52 -13.13
C ALA A 179 12.79 22.19 -13.82
N ILE A 180 11.81 21.75 -13.03
CA ILE A 180 10.41 21.64 -13.43
C ILE A 180 9.77 22.98 -13.08
N ASP A 181 9.58 23.86 -14.07
CA ASP A 181 9.24 25.26 -13.82
C ASP A 181 8.16 25.83 -14.74
N THR A 182 7.84 25.16 -15.85
CA THR A 182 6.76 25.57 -16.74
C THR A 182 5.45 24.84 -16.40
N SER A 183 4.31 25.45 -16.77
CA SER A 183 2.99 24.84 -16.55
C SER A 183 2.85 23.47 -17.22
N VAL A 184 3.47 23.31 -18.39
CA VAL A 184 3.43 22.07 -19.17
C VAL A 184 4.16 20.93 -18.47
N GLU A 185 5.25 21.22 -17.76
CA GLU A 185 6.04 20.23 -17.03
C GLU A 185 5.35 19.83 -15.73
N ILE A 186 4.79 20.81 -15.01
CA ILE A 186 4.01 20.60 -13.78
C ILE A 186 2.75 19.76 -14.07
N GLU A 187 2.00 20.10 -15.13
CA GLU A 187 0.86 19.29 -15.59
C GLU A 187 1.31 17.90 -16.05
N GLY A 188 2.53 17.79 -16.58
CA GLY A 188 3.15 16.55 -17.02
C GLY A 188 3.43 15.55 -15.90
N VAL A 189 3.65 16.01 -14.66
CA VAL A 189 3.87 15.13 -13.49
C VAL A 189 2.71 14.15 -13.32
N GLY A 190 1.47 14.63 -13.48
CA GLY A 190 0.27 13.82 -13.39
C GLY A 190 -0.01 13.28 -11.98
N CYS A 191 -1.26 12.86 -11.74
CA CYS A 191 -1.68 12.42 -10.41
C CYS A 191 -0.98 11.15 -9.93
N ALA A 192 -0.54 10.30 -10.85
CA ALA A 192 0.14 9.07 -10.49
C ALA A 192 1.47 9.33 -9.78
N ALA A 193 2.31 10.21 -10.35
CA ALA A 193 3.57 10.58 -9.73
C ALA A 193 3.36 11.42 -8.46
N TRP A 194 2.41 12.36 -8.44
CA TRP A 194 2.09 13.13 -7.23
C TRP A 194 1.68 12.23 -6.06
N SER A 195 0.78 11.26 -6.29
CA SER A 195 0.38 10.32 -5.25
C SER A 195 1.52 9.39 -4.82
N ALA A 196 2.40 8.97 -5.74
CA ALA A 196 3.55 8.13 -5.40
C ALA A 196 4.57 8.89 -4.53
N LEU A 197 4.84 10.16 -4.85
CA LEU A 197 5.70 11.04 -4.05
C LEU A 197 5.14 11.21 -2.64
N ASP A 198 3.85 11.55 -2.54
CA ASP A 198 3.19 11.77 -1.25
C ASP A 198 3.12 10.51 -0.40
N GLN A 199 2.82 9.36 -1.01
CA GLN A 199 2.86 8.08 -0.32
C GLN A 199 4.25 7.77 0.24
N ALA A 200 5.31 7.94 -0.55
CA ALA A 200 6.68 7.67 -0.11
C ALA A 200 7.05 8.59 1.07
N VAL A 201 6.70 9.87 0.97
CA VAL A 201 6.98 10.87 2.01
C VAL A 201 6.19 10.62 3.29
N GLN A 202 4.90 10.27 3.19
CA GLN A 202 4.09 9.94 4.36
C GLN A 202 4.60 8.68 5.07
N LEU A 203 5.05 7.66 4.32
CA LEU A 203 5.63 6.46 4.90
C LEU A 203 6.94 6.76 5.66
N GLY A 204 7.77 7.67 5.15
CA GLY A 204 9.06 8.00 5.77
C GLY A 204 8.97 9.01 6.92
N SER A 205 8.16 10.05 6.76
CA SER A 205 8.11 11.19 7.70
C SER A 205 6.83 11.27 8.54
N GLY A 206 5.75 10.59 8.12
CA GLY A 206 4.42 10.74 8.69
C GLY A 206 3.71 12.05 8.32
N ALA A 207 4.35 12.94 7.54
CA ALA A 207 3.78 14.21 7.09
C ALA A 207 3.40 14.15 5.59
N PRO A 208 2.40 14.95 5.14
CA PRO A 208 2.10 15.08 3.73
C PRO A 208 3.24 15.74 2.93
N LEU A 209 3.34 15.38 1.64
CA LEU A 209 4.30 15.96 0.69
C LEU A 209 4.30 17.48 0.70
N LEU A 210 3.10 18.08 0.64
CA LEU A 210 2.92 19.52 0.49
C LEU A 210 3.39 20.31 1.71
N ALA A 211 3.26 19.71 2.90
CA ALA A 211 3.77 20.28 4.14
C ALA A 211 5.30 20.13 4.21
N LEU A 212 5.81 18.91 3.97
CA LEU A 212 7.24 18.61 4.14
C LEU A 212 8.12 19.42 3.17
N TYR A 213 7.75 19.49 1.89
CA TYR A 213 8.52 20.21 0.87
C TYR A 213 8.15 21.69 0.76
N GLY A 214 7.24 22.14 1.62
CA GLY A 214 6.85 23.53 1.75
C GLY A 214 6.16 24.09 0.51
N PHE A 215 5.22 23.34 -0.05
CA PHE A 215 4.30 23.88 -1.05
C PHE A 215 3.26 24.77 -0.38
N THR A 216 2.73 24.35 0.76
CA THR A 216 1.78 25.11 1.59
C THR A 216 2.40 26.41 2.08
N GLU A 217 1.69 27.53 1.99
CA GLU A 217 2.18 28.85 2.44
C GLU A 217 2.54 28.82 3.94
N GLY A 218 3.58 29.55 4.32
CA GLY A 218 4.09 29.57 5.71
C GLY A 218 5.15 28.52 6.02
N TYR A 219 5.31 27.48 5.18
CA TYR A 219 6.41 26.51 5.28
C TYR A 219 7.63 26.95 4.46
N GLY A 220 8.81 26.55 4.93
CA GLY A 220 10.08 26.75 4.22
C GLY A 220 10.11 25.96 2.91
N TRP A 221 10.51 26.61 1.81
CA TRP A 221 10.57 25.95 0.51
C TRP A 221 11.73 24.97 0.44
N VAL A 222 11.41 23.70 0.19
CA VAL A 222 12.36 22.60 -0.06
C VAL A 222 12.04 21.87 -1.38
N GLY A 223 11.05 22.34 -2.15
CA GLY A 223 10.64 21.70 -3.41
C GLY A 223 11.73 21.62 -4.49
N ASP A 224 12.82 22.38 -4.35
CA ASP A 224 14.01 22.25 -5.20
C ASP A 224 14.72 20.89 -5.05
N ALA A 225 14.55 20.23 -3.90
CA ALA A 225 14.97 18.86 -3.68
C ALA A 225 14.22 17.86 -4.59
N LEU A 226 13.01 18.19 -5.03
CA LEU A 226 12.26 17.42 -6.04
C LEU A 226 12.53 17.89 -7.47
N GLY A 227 13.42 18.88 -7.65
CA GLY A 227 13.69 19.50 -8.94
C GLY A 227 12.68 20.57 -9.37
N LEU A 228 11.77 21.01 -8.49
CA LEU A 228 10.82 22.07 -8.82
C LEU A 228 11.44 23.45 -8.59
N ALA A 229 11.21 24.37 -9.53
CA ALA A 229 11.59 25.77 -9.32
C ALA A 229 10.69 26.43 -8.26
N ARG A 230 11.24 27.40 -7.54
CA ARG A 230 10.48 28.13 -6.50
C ARG A 230 9.31 28.89 -7.08
N GLU A 231 9.46 29.41 -8.28
CA GLU A 231 8.45 30.14 -9.05
C GLU A 231 7.26 29.25 -9.40
N ALA A 232 7.48 27.94 -9.57
CA ALA A 232 6.46 26.94 -9.83
C ALA A 232 5.67 26.52 -8.59
N ARG A 233 6.07 26.92 -7.37
CA ARG A 233 5.45 26.49 -6.10
C ARG A 233 3.92 26.52 -6.12
N GLN A 234 3.33 27.64 -6.56
CA GLN A 234 1.87 27.78 -6.54
C GLN A 234 1.19 26.89 -7.58
N ALA A 235 1.79 26.74 -8.77
CA ALA A 235 1.24 25.88 -9.81
C ALA A 235 1.35 24.40 -9.42
N ALA A 236 2.49 23.99 -8.87
CA ALA A 236 2.70 22.64 -8.36
C ALA A 236 1.80 22.31 -7.16
N PHE A 237 1.60 23.26 -6.23
CA PHE A 237 0.62 23.11 -5.15
C PHE A 237 -0.77 22.81 -5.70
N ARG A 238 -1.26 23.61 -6.67
CA ARG A 238 -2.58 23.38 -7.28
C ARG A 238 -2.66 22.03 -7.97
N ALA A 239 -1.66 21.69 -8.79
CA ALA A 239 -1.62 20.41 -9.50
C ALA A 239 -1.66 19.21 -8.53
N ALA A 240 -0.91 19.27 -7.44
CA ALA A 240 -0.93 18.23 -6.42
C ALA A 240 -2.28 18.18 -5.67
N THR A 241 -2.86 19.33 -5.31
CA THR A 241 -4.18 19.33 -4.64
C THR A 241 -5.32 18.88 -5.55
N ASP A 242 -5.24 19.15 -6.86
CA ASP A 242 -6.17 18.62 -7.86
C ASP A 242 -6.07 17.08 -7.99
N CYS A 243 -4.96 16.52 -7.52
CA CYS A 243 -4.71 15.09 -7.37
C CYS A 243 -4.97 14.57 -5.94
N ASP A 244 -5.75 15.31 -5.15
CA ASP A 244 -6.17 14.97 -3.79
C ASP A 244 -5.01 14.83 -2.78
N ILE A 245 -3.85 15.45 -3.03
CA ILE A 245 -2.75 15.48 -2.06
C ILE A 245 -3.07 16.49 -0.95
N PRO A 246 -3.11 16.07 0.34
CA PRO A 246 -3.48 16.97 1.43
C PRO A 246 -2.39 18.02 1.69
N PRO A 247 -2.77 19.27 1.99
CA PRO A 247 -1.81 20.34 2.29
C PRO A 247 -1.20 20.24 3.70
N GLU A 248 -1.84 19.51 4.62
CA GLU A 248 -1.51 19.32 6.04
C GLU A 248 -2.10 18.02 6.61
#